data_AF-X1JCA1-F1
#
_entry.id   AF-X1JCA1-F1
#
_cell.length_a   1.000
_cell.length_b   1.000
_cell.length_c   1.000
_cell.angle_alpha   90.00
_cell.angle_beta   90.00
_cell.angle_gamma   90.00
#
_symmetry.space_group_name_H-M   'P 1'
#
loop_
_entity.id
_entity.type
_entity.pdbx_description
1 polymer ?
#
loop_
_entity_poly.entity_id
_entity_poly.type
_entity_poly.pdbx_seq_one_letter_code
_entity_poly.pdbx_strand_id
1 'polypeptide(L)'
;IVFFSITIGGILFSRVWAGSDLFRDLEPLIDIYQTIQTQYMEKVKPSKLIEGAIKGMVESLEDPHSHWMDPRSYEEWQTEREGKFGGLGIQI
;
A
#
# COMPACT_ATOMS: atom_id res chain seq x y z
N ILE A 1 -18.51 4.70 -39.25
CA ILE A 1 -17.75 3.59 -38.60
C ILE A 1 -16.37 4.06 -38.09
N VAL A 2 -15.64 4.94 -38.78
CA VAL A 2 -14.31 5.44 -38.32
C VAL A 2 -14.39 6.50 -37.19
N PHE A 3 -15.46 7.29 -37.11
CA PHE A 3 -15.59 8.35 -36.09
C PHE A 3 -15.93 7.87 -34.67
N PHE A 4 -16.47 6.66 -34.50
CA PHE A 4 -16.86 6.12 -33.18
C PHE A 4 -15.68 5.44 -32.43
N SER A 5 -14.56 5.21 -33.13
CA SER A 5 -13.37 4.59 -32.53
C SER A 5 -12.49 5.59 -31.77
N ILE A 6 -12.54 6.88 -32.15
CA ILE A 6 -11.71 7.92 -31.53
C ILE A 6 -12.21 8.27 -30.11
N THR A 7 -13.51 8.17 -29.84
CA THR A 7 -14.07 8.43 -28.50
C THR A 7 -13.85 7.29 -27.51
N ILE A 8 -13.89 6.03 -27.97
CA ILE A 8 -13.56 4.87 -27.12
C ILE A 8 -12.03 4.75 -26.94
N GLY A 9 -11.25 5.04 -27.98
CA GLY A 9 -9.80 5.07 -27.93
C GLY A 9 -9.25 6.19 -27.03
N GLY A 10 -9.84 7.39 -27.07
CA GLY A 10 -9.40 8.52 -26.26
C GLY A 10 -9.56 8.31 -24.75
N ILE A 11 -10.62 7.65 -24.30
CA ILE A 11 -10.87 7.39 -22.87
C ILE A 11 -9.98 6.26 -22.33
N LEU A 12 -9.65 5.27 -23.16
CA LEU A 12 -8.69 4.21 -22.81
C LEU A 12 -7.24 4.71 -22.86
N PHE A 13 -6.89 5.58 -23.82
CA PHE A 13 -5.53 6.13 -23.92
C PHE A 13 -5.20 6.97 -22.68
N SER A 14 -6.10 7.83 -22.21
CA SER A 14 -5.85 8.69 -21.04
C SER A 14 -5.46 7.93 -19.77
N ARG A 15 -5.96 6.70 -19.56
CA ARG A 15 -5.57 5.88 -18.39
C ARG A 15 -4.21 5.19 -18.55
N VAL A 16 -3.78 4.91 -19.78
CA VAL A 16 -2.47 4.31 -20.06
C VAL A 16 -1.33 5.29 -19.76
N TRP A 17 -1.54 6.60 -19.98
CA TRP A 17 -0.55 7.63 -19.64
C TRP A 17 -0.41 7.87 -18.13
N ALA A 18 -1.49 7.75 -17.36
CA ALA A 18 -1.39 7.83 -15.90
C ALA A 18 -0.61 6.63 -15.30
N GLY A 19 -0.61 5.48 -15.98
CA GLY A 19 0.17 4.32 -15.57
C GLY A 19 1.67 4.53 -15.73
N SER A 20 2.13 5.17 -16.83
CA SER A 20 3.56 5.32 -17.11
C SER A 20 4.30 6.16 -16.07
N ASP A 21 3.66 7.19 -15.52
CA ASP A 21 4.28 8.03 -14.49
C ASP A 21 4.46 7.27 -13.18
N LEU A 22 3.45 6.51 -12.73
CA LEU A 22 3.53 5.67 -11.53
C LEU A 22 4.64 4.63 -11.62
N PHE A 23 4.75 3.93 -12.76
CA PHE A 23 5.79 2.91 -12.95
C PHE A 23 7.19 3.51 -12.90
N ARG A 24 7.38 4.71 -13.47
CA ARG A 24 8.66 5.42 -13.41
C ARG A 24 9.02 5.83 -11.99
N ASP A 25 8.04 6.29 -11.21
CA ASP A 25 8.28 6.72 -9.82
C ASP A 25 8.57 5.52 -8.88
N LEU A 26 8.11 4.31 -9.24
CA LEU A 26 8.39 3.07 -8.50
C LEU A 26 9.68 2.36 -8.94
N GLU A 27 10.26 2.70 -10.08
CA GLU A 27 11.48 2.09 -10.61
C GLU A 27 12.64 2.07 -9.59
N PRO A 28 12.97 3.19 -8.90
CA PRO A 28 14.04 3.19 -7.90
C PRO A 28 13.77 2.30 -6.69
N LEU A 29 12.49 2.19 -6.29
CA LEU A 29 12.09 1.32 -5.17
C LEU A 29 12.33 -0.15 -5.51
N ILE A 30 11.98 -0.56 -6.73
CA ILE A 30 12.16 -1.92 -7.22
C ILE A 30 13.65 -2.26 -7.33
N ASP A 31 14.46 -1.33 -7.84
CA ASP A 31 15.91 -1.52 -8.00
C ASP A 31 16.61 -1.75 -6.64
N ILE A 32 16.30 -0.93 -5.64
CA ILE A 32 16.83 -1.10 -4.27
C ILE A 32 16.35 -2.41 -3.66
N TYR A 33 15.08 -2.77 -3.84
CA TYR A 33 14.55 -4.03 -3.35
C TYR A 33 15.30 -5.24 -3.94
N GLN A 34 15.54 -5.25 -5.25
CA GLN A 34 16.30 -6.31 -5.92
C GLN A 34 17.77 -6.34 -5.48
N THR A 35 18.38 -5.16 -5.32
CA THR A 35 19.75 -5.01 -4.81
C THR A 35 19.88 -5.63 -3.43
N ILE A 36 18.96 -5.35 -2.51
CA ILE A 36 18.96 -5.95 -1.17
C ILE A 36 18.77 -7.47 -1.25
N GLN A 37 17.85 -7.96 -2.09
CA GLN A 37 17.61 -9.41 -2.20
C GLN A 37 18.80 -10.18 -2.76
N THR A 38 19.62 -9.57 -3.61
CA THR A 38 20.73 -10.25 -4.32
C THR A 38 22.10 -10.01 -3.68
N GLN A 39 22.33 -8.84 -3.10
CA GLN A 39 23.64 -8.42 -2.58
C GLN A 39 23.74 -8.45 -1.05
N TYR A 40 22.61 -8.52 -0.34
CA TYR A 40 22.65 -8.58 1.12
C TYR A 40 23.09 -9.96 1.60
N MET A 41 24.06 -9.99 2.52
CA MET A 41 24.73 -11.22 2.96
C MET A 41 23.81 -12.22 3.65
N GLU A 42 22.70 -11.76 4.22
CA GLU A 42 21.72 -12.60 4.92
C GLU A 42 20.40 -12.70 4.16
N LYS A 43 19.68 -13.80 4.33
CA LYS A 43 18.35 -13.93 3.74
C LYS A 43 17.35 -13.07 4.49
N VAL A 44 16.90 -11.97 3.88
CA VAL A 44 15.83 -11.11 4.43
C VAL A 44 14.49 -11.57 3.87
N LYS A 45 13.48 -11.71 4.75
CA LYS A 45 12.12 -12.03 4.34
C LYS A 45 11.54 -10.89 3.49
N PRO A 46 10.97 -11.17 2.30
CA PRO A 46 10.32 -10.17 1.46
C PRO A 46 9.29 -9.31 2.19
N SER A 47 8.49 -9.94 3.07
CA SER A 47 7.47 -9.25 3.87
C SER A 47 8.04 -8.12 4.72
N LYS A 48 9.23 -8.32 5.31
CA LYS A 48 9.89 -7.32 6.15
C LYS A 48 10.31 -6.08 5.35
N LEU A 49 10.80 -6.27 4.12
CA LEU A 49 11.22 -5.15 3.26
C LEU A 49 10.02 -4.36 2.76
N ILE A 50 8.96 -5.06 2.34
CA ILE A 50 7.73 -4.43 1.86
C ILE A 50 7.06 -3.65 3.00
N GLU A 51 6.95 -4.25 4.19
CA GLU A 51 6.37 -3.60 5.36
C GLU A 51 7.19 -2.36 5.78
N GLY A 52 8.53 -2.47 5.76
CA GLY A 52 9.42 -1.33 6.02
C GLY A 52 9.26 -0.20 5.00
N ALA A 53 9.13 -0.53 3.71
CA ALA A 53 8.88 0.44 2.66
C ALA A 53 7.53 1.16 2.84
N ILE A 54 6.46 0.40 3.14
CA ILE A 54 5.13 0.98 3.40
C ILE A 54 5.17 1.89 4.62
N LYS A 55 5.80 1.44 5.71
CA LYS A 55 5.96 2.26 6.92
C LYS A 55 6.70 3.56 6.62
N GLY A 56 7.82 3.51 5.89
CA GLY A 56 8.58 4.70 5.50
C GLY A 56 7.78 5.66 4.61
N MET A 57 6.96 5.13 3.69
CA MET A 57 6.05 5.96 2.89
C MET A 57 5.02 6.69 3.75
N VAL A 58 4.41 6.00 4.73
CA VAL A 58 3.44 6.63 5.63
C VAL A 58 4.11 7.66 6.54
N GLU A 59 5.30 7.36 7.08
CA GLU A 59 6.08 8.30 7.89
C GLU A 59 6.49 9.55 7.11
N SER A 60 6.73 9.43 5.79
CA SER A 60 7.09 10.56 4.93
C SER A 60 5.98 11.60 4.75
N LEU A 61 4.74 11.28 5.14
CA LEU A 61 3.61 12.21 5.11
C LEU A 61 3.71 13.28 6.20
N GLU A 62 4.57 13.09 7.22
CA GLU A 62 4.73 13.98 8.38
C GLU A 62 3.42 14.32 9.11
N ASP A 63 2.37 13.51 8.89
CA ASP A 63 1.06 13.68 9.50
C ASP A 63 1.00 12.90 10.83
N PRO A 64 0.79 13.57 11.98
CA PRO A 64 0.68 12.94 13.29
C PRO A 64 -0.47 11.93 13.43
N HIS A 65 -1.43 11.93 12.50
CA HIS A 65 -2.56 10.99 12.50
C HIS A 65 -2.36 9.83 11.53
N SER A 66 -1.33 9.86 10.68
CA SER A 66 -1.04 8.83 9.70
C SER A 66 0.02 7.86 10.20
N HIS A 67 -0.41 6.64 10.55
CA HIS A 67 0.49 5.57 10.96
C HIS A 67 0.15 4.27 10.24
N TRP A 68 1.19 3.57 9.80
CA TRP A 68 1.06 2.21 9.29
C TRP A 68 0.84 1.25 10.46
N MET A 69 -0.20 0.42 10.38
CA MET A 69 -0.48 -0.64 11.35
C MET A 69 -0.27 -2.00 10.68
N ASP A 70 0.51 -2.87 11.33
CA ASP A 70 0.61 -4.25 10.88
C ASP A 70 -0.71 -5.00 11.16
N PRO A 71 -0.99 -6.10 10.45
CA PRO A 71 -2.26 -6.82 10.57
C PRO A 71 -2.60 -7.24 11.99
N ARG A 72 -1.63 -7.61 12.84
CA ARG A 72 -1.91 -7.98 14.24
C ARG A 72 -2.28 -6.77 15.07
N SER A 73 -1.54 -5.68 14.95
CA SER A 73 -1.89 -4.43 15.64
C SER A 73 -3.26 -3.91 15.21
N TYR A 74 -3.62 -4.10 13.93
CA TYR A 74 -4.95 -3.78 13.43
C TYR A 74 -6.03 -4.68 14.05
N GLU A 75 -5.82 -5.99 14.13
CA GLU A 75 -6.75 -6.92 14.80
C GLU A 75 -6.92 -6.62 16.30
N GLU A 76 -5.83 -6.29 17.00
CA GLU A 76 -5.85 -5.90 18.40
C GLU A 76 -6.62 -4.59 18.62
N TRP A 77 -6.37 -3.58 17.77
CA TRP A 77 -7.11 -2.33 17.78
C TRP A 77 -8.59 -2.53 17.48
N GLN A 78 -8.92 -3.35 16.48
CA GLN A 78 -10.31 -3.70 16.19
C GLN A 78 -10.97 -4.40 17.38
N THR A 79 -10.26 -5.33 18.03
CA THR A 79 -10.75 -6.02 19.24
C THR A 79 -10.93 -5.05 20.43
N GLU A 80 -10.05 -4.05 20.57
CA GLU A 80 -10.17 -2.98 21.56
C GLU A 80 -11.38 -2.07 21.27
N ARG A 81 -11.62 -1.73 19.99
CA ARG A 81 -12.76 -0.90 19.54
C ARG A 81 -14.10 -1.62 19.60
N GLU A 82 -14.14 -2.87 19.18
CA GLU A 82 -15.32 -3.74 19.25
C GLU A 82 -15.61 -4.16 20.70
N GLY A 83 -14.61 -4.01 21.57
CA GLY A 83 -14.72 -4.14 22.99
C GLY A 83 -14.84 -5.59 23.42
N LYS A 84 -14.43 -5.80 24.66
CA LYS A 84 -14.86 -6.91 25.51
C LYS A 84 -16.38 -6.86 25.78
N PHE A 85 -17.22 -6.72 24.76
CA PHE A 85 -18.69 -6.75 24.83
C PHE A 85 -19.29 -8.09 24.41
N GLY A 86 -18.53 -9.19 24.51
CA GLY A 86 -19.12 -10.52 24.63
C GLY A 86 -19.67 -10.83 26.03
N GLY A 87 -20.18 -9.84 26.78
CA GLY A 87 -20.31 -9.97 28.24
C GLY A 87 -21.54 -9.43 28.93
N LEU A 88 -22.12 -8.28 28.54
CA LEU A 88 -23.33 -7.78 29.20
C LEU A 88 -24.19 -6.99 28.20
N GLY A 89 -25.22 -7.67 27.69
CA GLY A 89 -26.32 -7.04 26.99
C GLY A 89 -27.16 -6.21 27.95
N ILE A 90 -26.85 -4.92 28.06
CA ILE A 90 -27.81 -3.95 28.60
C ILE A 90 -28.10 -2.93 27.50
N GLN A 91 -29.23 -3.20 26.85
CA GLN A 91 -30.00 -2.25 26.07
C GLN A 91 -30.71 -1.33 27.08
N ILE A 92 -30.47 -0.02 27.00
CA ILE A 92 -31.36 0.98 27.60
C ILE A 92 -32.42 1.39 26.59
#